data_AF-A0A3C0J858-F1
#
_entry.id   AF-A0A3C0J858-F1
#
_cell.length_a   1.000
_cell.length_b   1.000
_cell.length_c   1.000
_cell.angle_alpha   90.00
_cell.angle_beta   90.00
_cell.angle_gamma   90.00
#
_symmetry.space_group_name_H-M   'P 1'
#
loop_
_entity.id
_entity.type
_entity.pdbx_description
1 polymer ?
#
loop_
_entity_poly.entity_id
_entity_poly.type
_entity_poly.pdbx_seq_one_letter_code
_entity_poly.pdbx_strand_id
1 'polypeptide(L)' 'MVVKYKGQKLRYVKDFHGKEVLWILSPEQIEMPGMIFVGGYPNEYCIFMDTLSDDEQKKIRKQLN' A
#
# COMPACT_ATOMS: atom_id res chain seq x y z
N MET A 1 0.28 -6.10 -8.54
CA MET A 1 0.25 -7.41 -7.83
C MET A 1 -0.51 -7.24 -6.51
N VAL A 2 -1.04 -8.29 -5.90
CA VAL A 2 -1.72 -8.20 -4.60
C VAL A 2 -0.82 -8.79 -3.52
N VAL A 3 -0.63 -8.07 -2.42
CA VAL A 3 0.19 -8.49 -1.27
C VAL A 3 -0.64 -8.46 0.00
N LYS A 4 -0.23 -9.24 1.00
CA LYS A 4 -0.81 -9.22 2.35
C LYS A 4 0.04 -8.34 3.27
N TYR A 5 -0.58 -7.34 3.89
CA TYR A 5 0.04 -6.44 4.87
C TYR A 5 -0.89 -6.25 6.07
N LYS A 6 -0.39 -6.47 7.29
CA LYS A 6 -1.17 -6.39 8.54
C LYS A 6 -2.53 -7.11 8.47
N GLY A 7 -2.57 -8.27 7.84
CA GLY A 7 -3.79 -9.08 7.69
C GLY A 7 -4.69 -8.71 6.50
N GLN A 8 -4.49 -7.55 5.88
CA GLN A 8 -5.28 -7.01 4.77
C GLN A 8 -4.61 -7.30 3.42
N LYS A 9 -5.41 -7.42 2.35
CA LYS A 9 -4.91 -7.49 0.97
C LYS A 9 -4.85 -6.09 0.38
N LEU A 10 -3.68 -5.70 -0.12
CA LEU A 10 -3.45 -4.41 -0.78
C LEU A 10 -2.85 -4.63 -2.16
N ARG A 11 -3.08 -3.69 -3.08
CA ARG A 11 -2.46 -3.72 -4.40
C ARG A 11 -1.09 -3.05 -4.34
N TYR A 12 -0.04 -3.84 -4.56
CA TYR A 12 1.29 -3.32 -4.82
C TYR A 12 1.37 -2.79 -6.26
N VAL A 13 1.71 -1.51 -6.39
CA VAL A 13 1.79 -0.76 -7.66
C VAL A 13 2.80 0.39 -7.55
N LYS A 14 3.24 0.94 -8.67
CA LYS A 14 3.97 2.22 -8.70
C LYS A 14 3.00 3.36 -8.99
N ASP A 15 3.08 4.44 -8.22
CA ASP A 15 2.30 5.65 -8.47
C ASP A 15 2.78 6.40 -9.73
N PHE A 16 2.15 7.54 -10.04
CA PHE A 16 2.51 8.36 -11.21
C PHE A 16 3.96 8.90 -11.16
N HIS A 17 4.56 9.02 -9.97
CA HIS A 17 5.95 9.42 -9.78
C HIS A 17 6.93 8.24 -9.75
N GLY A 18 6.45 7.01 -9.96
CA GLY A 18 7.24 5.80 -9.92
C GLY A 18 7.53 5.28 -8.50
N LYS A 19 6.93 5.88 -7.46
CA LYS A 19 7.07 5.42 -6.07
C LYS A 19 6.27 4.14 -5.87
N GLU A 20 6.85 3.19 -5.16
CA GLU A 20 6.17 1.95 -4.82
C GLU A 20 5.20 2.18 -3.66
N VAL A 21 3.95 1.76 -3.85
CA VAL A 21 2.87 1.98 -2.88
C VAL A 21 2.00 0.73 -2.71
N LEU A 22 1.36 0.64 -1.56
CA LEU A 22 0.28 -0.32 -1.26
C LEU A 22 -1.06 0.40 -1.36
N TRP A 23 -1.75 0.20 -2.48
CA TRP A 23 -3.03 0.83 -2.77
C TRP A 23 -4.21 0.03 -2.18
N ILE A 24 -5.25 0.72 -1.70
CA ILE A 24 -6.44 0.07 -1.16
C ILE A 24 -7.20 -0.76 -2.22
N LEU A 25 -7.85 -1.83 -1.77
CA LEU A 25 -8.77 -2.64 -2.56
C LEU A 25 -10.22 -2.45 -2.11
N SER A 26 -10.47 -1.99 -0.88
CA SER A 26 -11.80 -1.69 -0.36
C SER A 26 -11.81 -0.45 0.55
N PRO A 27 -12.94 0.28 0.65
CA PRO A 27 -13.02 1.52 1.44
C PRO A 27 -12.72 1.37 2.93
N GLU A 28 -12.98 0.20 3.52
CA GLU A 28 -12.75 -0.07 4.95
C GLU A 28 -11.26 -0.03 5.32
N GLN A 29 -10.38 -0.10 4.32
CA GLN A 29 -8.92 -0.08 4.51
C GLN A 29 -8.37 1.34 4.72
N ILE A 30 -9.19 2.39 4.52
CA ILE A 30 -8.79 3.78 4.78
C ILE A 30 -8.36 3.98 6.24
N GLU A 31 -8.95 3.22 7.16
CA GLU A 31 -8.66 3.25 8.60
C GLU A 31 -7.35 2.50 8.97
N MET A 32 -6.64 1.91 8.01
CA MET A 32 -5.37 1.25 8.29
C MET A 32 -4.29 2.26 8.70
N PRO A 33 -3.46 1.98 9.72
CA PRO A 33 -2.35 2.86 10.07
C PRO A 33 -1.35 3.05 8.92
N GLY A 34 -0.97 4.30 8.67
CA GLY A 34 -0.02 4.68 7.61
C GLY A 34 -0.67 4.95 6.25
N MET A 35 -1.99 4.89 6.17
CA MET A 35 -2.75 5.19 4.96
C MET A 35 -2.79 6.69 4.68
N ILE A 36 -2.50 7.10 3.45
CA ILE A 36 -2.43 8.50 3.01
C ILE A 36 -3.44 8.71 1.89
N PHE A 37 -4.26 9.77 2.01
CA PHE A 37 -5.14 10.23 0.93
C PHE A 37 -4.31 10.90 -0.16
N VAL A 38 -4.47 10.46 -1.41
CA VAL A 38 -3.63 10.91 -2.54
C VAL A 38 -4.39 11.60 -3.68
N GLY A 39 -5.73 11.73 -3.62
CA GLY A 39 -6.46 12.73 -4.42
C GLY A 39 -7.75 12.23 -5.10
N GLY A 40 -8.24 12.96 -6.11
CA GLY A 40 -9.21 12.53 -7.14
C GLY A 40 -10.62 12.09 -6.70
N TYR A 41 -10.71 11.06 -5.86
CA TYR A 41 -11.93 10.36 -5.46
C TYR A 41 -11.82 9.85 -4.01
N PRO A 42 -12.94 9.61 -3.30
CA PRO A 42 -12.94 9.19 -1.89
C PRO A 42 -12.19 7.90 -1.56
N ASN A 43 -11.76 7.12 -2.56
CA ASN A 43 -11.08 5.84 -2.42
C ASN A 43 -9.63 5.86 -2.95
N GLU A 44 -9.03 7.04 -3.13
CA GLU A 44 -7.62 7.15 -3.49
C GLU A 44 -6.74 7.24 -2.25
N TYR A 45 -6.42 6.07 -1.70
CA TYR A 45 -5.57 5.93 -0.53
C TYR A 45 -4.48 4.88 -0.78
N CYS A 46 -3.30 5.16 -0.28
CA CYS A 46 -2.20 4.21 -0.30
C CYS A 46 -1.26 4.36 0.90
N ILE A 47 -0.48 3.30 1.15
CA ILE A 47 0.67 3.32 2.06
C ILE A 47 1.91 3.39 1.19
N PHE A 48 2.77 4.39 1.41
CA PHE A 48 4.04 4.48 0.70
C PHE A 48 5.02 3.43 1.24
N MET A 49 5.71 2.71 0.36
CA MET A 49 6.68 1.70 0.79
C MET A 49 7.87 2.31 1.55
N ASP A 50 8.24 3.56 1.24
CA ASP A 50 9.37 4.28 1.86
C ASP A 50 9.09 4.74 3.31
N THR A 51 7.84 4.71 3.75
CA THR A 51 7.46 5.01 5.15
C THR A 51 7.42 3.76 6.04
N LEU A 52 7.53 2.57 5.45
CA LEU A 52 7.57 1.30 6.17
C LEU A 52 8.97 0.94 6.63
N SER A 53 9.06 0.21 7.74
CA SER A 53 10.35 -0.32 8.21
C SER A 53 10.97 -1.29 7.19
N ASP A 54 12.30 -1.43 7.21
CA ASP A 54 13.03 -2.34 6.31
C ASP A 54 12.51 -3.78 6.36
N ASP A 55 12.11 -4.24 7.55
CA ASP A 55 11.58 -5.59 7.73
C ASP A 55 10.18 -5.75 7.13
N GLU A 56 9.33 -4.74 7.22
CA GLU A 56 8.04 -4.71 6.56
C GLU A 56 8.22 -4.72 5.04
N GLN A 57 9.10 -3.87 4.52
CA GLN A 57 9.41 -3.81 3.08
C GLN A 57 9.93 -5.16 2.58
N LYS A 58 10.86 -5.80 3.30
CA LYS A 58 11.37 -7.14 2.95
C LYS A 58 10.26 -8.19 2.91
N LYS A 59 9.35 -8.20 3.89
CA LYS A 59 8.21 -9.13 3.93
C LYS A 59 7.24 -8.93 2.77
N ILE A 60 7.03 -7.68 2.34
CA ILE A 60 6.20 -7.37 1.18
C ILE A 60 6.90 -7.82 -0.11
N ARG A 61 8.17 -7.46 -0.31
CA ARG A 61 8.94 -7.83 -1.52
C ARG A 61 9.05 -9.33 -1.69
N LYS A 62 9.17 -10.10 -0.60
CA LYS A 62 9.15 -11.58 -0.64
C LYS A 62 7.87 -12.17 -1.24
N GLN A 63 6.75 -11.44 -1.24
CA GLN A 63 5.49 -11.87 -1.84
C GLN A 63 5.35 -11.52 -3.33
N LEU A 64 6.28 -10.72 -3.88
CA LEU A 64 6.29 -10.30 -5.29
C LEU A 64 7.12 -11.23 -6.19
N ASN A 65 7.89 -12.14 -5.57
CA ASN A 65 8.71 -13.14 -6.22
C ASN A 65 7.91 -14.39 -6.57
#